data_AF-A0A378RMM8-F1
#
_entry.id   AF-A0A378RMM8-F1
#
_cell.length_a   1.000
_cell.length_b   1.000
_cell.length_c   1.000
_cell.angle_alpha   90.00
_cell.angle_beta   90.00
_cell.angle_gamma   90.00
#
_symmetry.space_group_name_H-M   'P 1'
#
loop_
_entity.id
_entity.type
_entity.pdbx_description
1 polymer ?
#
loop_
_entity_poly.entity_id
_entity_poly.type
_entity_poly.pdbx_seq_one_letter_code
_entity_poly.pdbx_strand_id
1 'polypeptide(L)'
;MEEIKNNLNELKEYTMDRLKMPIFFYYFVLLAVWNWDIILLILKSNSSIESVISKIKTDGFELGRYLWPLLIAIFGNILFPFFMYLIDYPLSWINTKRNKKASDVEKAKASDEFKIQRLRTGALSLEALQSQIDSLTLDNTDLSKKLKASAGRIEDAKKYTDKMNLEIEDLKQTQNKFTTTIGFYDLAEEINSFENTLIASLNKGINQEEILNLLERLFEQEKDSKKSSISDMNGYHVLVINKFIEESTHEGVLQIKISPIGIKFMYWLSGITNKVINIEDKELIELYNHLDRKGLLNDFERLALQIKTGGSLSKTDKGLNEFTSIGLIKFRSHSQFDESANYDLTTQGLFLLKYITLKR
;
A
#
# COMPACT_ATOMS: atom_id res chain seq x y z
N MET A 1 93.50 6.96 -15.73
CA MET A 1 92.96 7.64 -16.93
C MET A 1 91.54 8.16 -16.73
N GLU A 2 90.66 7.42 -16.04
CA GLU A 2 89.29 7.89 -15.73
C GLU A 2 89.25 9.10 -14.79
N GLU A 3 90.14 9.13 -13.79
CA GLU A 3 90.25 10.27 -12.85
C GLU A 3 90.63 11.58 -13.56
N ILE A 4 91.49 11.51 -14.59
CA ILE A 4 91.85 12.67 -15.43
C ILE A 4 90.66 13.11 -16.29
N LYS A 5 89.85 12.17 -16.81
CA LYS A 5 88.65 12.49 -17.58
C LYS A 5 87.57 13.15 -16.70
N ASN A 6 87.40 12.69 -15.47
CA ASN A 6 86.44 13.27 -14.54
C ASN A 6 86.85 14.70 -14.14
N ASN A 7 88.12 14.92 -13.82
CA ASN A 7 88.62 16.27 -13.52
C ASN A 7 88.46 17.22 -14.71
N LEU A 8 88.63 16.75 -15.95
CA LEU A 8 88.39 17.58 -17.16
C LEU A 8 86.92 17.90 -17.38
N ASN A 9 86.00 16.98 -17.07
CA ASN A 9 84.57 17.21 -17.19
C ASN A 9 84.07 18.20 -16.14
N GLU A 10 84.51 18.07 -14.88
CA GLU A 10 84.16 19.02 -13.82
C GLU A 10 84.67 20.43 -14.13
N LEU A 11 85.89 20.54 -14.67
CA LEU A 11 86.48 21.83 -15.04
C LEU A 11 85.77 22.44 -16.27
N LYS A 12 85.32 21.60 -17.22
CA LYS A 12 84.50 22.02 -18.36
C LYS A 12 83.13 22.51 -17.91
N GLU A 13 82.43 21.78 -17.04
CA GLU A 13 81.12 22.18 -16.53
C GLU A 13 81.20 23.48 -15.73
N TYR A 14 82.21 23.60 -14.86
CA TYR A 14 82.46 24.81 -14.08
C TYR A 14 82.76 26.03 -14.96
N THR A 15 83.56 25.85 -16.01
CA THR A 15 83.88 26.91 -16.97
C THR A 15 82.65 27.28 -17.81
N MET A 16 81.82 26.30 -18.17
CA MET A 16 80.60 26.50 -18.95
C MET A 16 79.53 27.23 -18.14
N ASP A 17 79.40 26.96 -16.85
CA ASP A 17 78.49 27.68 -15.96
C ASP A 17 78.94 29.12 -15.69
N ARG A 18 80.25 29.36 -15.60
CA ARG A 18 80.78 30.74 -15.52
C ARG A 18 80.64 31.50 -16.84
N LEU A 19 80.74 30.83 -17.99
CA LEU A 19 80.48 31.42 -19.32
C LEU A 19 79.00 31.76 -19.54
N LYS A 20 78.06 31.10 -18.84
CA LYS A 20 76.63 31.45 -18.87
C LYS A 20 76.34 32.77 -18.15
N MET A 21 77.24 33.26 -17.29
CA MET A 21 77.07 34.58 -16.68
C MET A 21 77.27 35.66 -17.78
N PRO A 22 76.25 36.49 -18.07
CA PRO A 22 76.28 37.43 -19.19
C PRO A 22 77.50 38.36 -19.20
N ILE A 23 77.99 38.73 -18.01
CA ILE A 23 79.16 39.59 -17.82
C ILE A 23 80.43 38.93 -18.38
N PHE A 24 80.64 37.64 -18.11
CA PHE A 24 81.86 36.97 -18.53
C PHE A 24 81.88 36.77 -20.04
N PHE A 25 80.77 36.30 -20.63
CA PHE A 25 80.68 36.17 -22.08
C PHE A 25 80.88 37.51 -22.79
N TYR A 26 80.20 38.56 -22.31
CA TYR A 26 80.33 39.90 -22.88
C TYR A 26 81.75 40.47 -22.72
N TYR A 27 82.39 40.24 -21.56
CA TYR A 27 83.78 40.60 -21.33
C TYR A 27 84.73 39.85 -22.26
N PHE A 28 84.58 38.53 -22.45
CA PHE A 28 85.42 37.75 -23.36
C PHE A 28 85.29 38.22 -24.81
N VAL A 29 84.05 38.49 -25.27
CA VAL A 29 83.81 39.03 -26.61
C VAL A 29 84.43 40.41 -26.75
N LEU A 30 84.24 41.31 -25.77
CA LEU A 30 84.87 42.63 -25.79
C LEU A 30 86.39 42.53 -25.75
N LEU A 31 86.96 41.64 -24.94
CA LEU A 31 88.40 41.45 -24.85
C LEU A 31 88.97 40.92 -26.17
N ALA A 32 88.28 40.01 -26.84
CA ALA A 32 88.65 39.52 -28.16
C ALA A 32 88.56 40.62 -29.23
N VAL A 33 87.49 41.43 -29.20
CA VAL A 33 87.32 42.57 -30.12
C VAL A 33 88.34 43.68 -29.84
N TRP A 34 88.69 43.92 -28.57
CA TRP A 34 89.60 45.00 -28.18
C TRP A 34 91.07 44.64 -28.38
N ASN A 35 91.42 43.36 -28.24
CA ASN A 35 92.77 42.81 -28.49
C ASN A 35 92.84 42.09 -29.85
N TRP A 36 92.05 42.53 -30.82
CA TRP A 36 91.98 41.92 -32.15
C TRP A 36 93.32 41.98 -32.89
N ASP A 37 94.12 43.02 -32.63
CA ASP A 37 95.46 43.21 -33.17
C ASP A 37 96.41 42.08 -32.77
N ILE A 38 96.40 41.68 -31.49
CA ILE A 38 97.19 40.59 -30.95
C ILE A 38 96.71 39.24 -31.53
N ILE A 39 95.39 39.04 -31.60
CA ILE A 39 94.82 37.81 -32.17
C ILE A 39 95.22 37.67 -33.64
N LEU A 40 95.13 38.74 -34.43
CA LEU A 40 95.58 38.72 -35.82
C LEU A 40 97.09 38.54 -35.96
N LEU A 41 97.90 39.13 -35.07
CA LEU A 41 99.35 38.92 -35.06
C LEU A 41 99.66 37.43 -34.86
N ILE A 42 99.01 36.77 -33.90
CA ILE A 42 99.19 35.34 -33.63
C ILE A 42 98.73 34.49 -34.82
N LEU A 43 97.58 34.80 -35.41
CA LEU A 43 97.01 34.02 -36.51
C LEU A 43 97.76 34.19 -37.84
N LYS A 44 98.35 35.36 -38.09
CA LYS A 44 98.99 35.70 -39.37
C LYS A 44 100.52 35.55 -39.36
N SER A 45 101.13 35.48 -38.18
CA SER A 45 102.58 35.36 -38.04
C SER A 45 103.08 33.97 -38.44
N ASN A 46 104.02 33.90 -39.38
CA ASN A 46 104.82 32.70 -39.65
C ASN A 46 106.04 32.57 -38.72
N SER A 47 106.25 33.53 -37.82
CA SER A 47 107.35 33.51 -36.86
C SER A 47 107.06 32.52 -35.73
N SER A 48 108.12 31.95 -35.15
CA SER A 48 107.97 30.98 -34.06
C SER A 48 107.25 31.61 -32.86
N ILE A 49 106.49 30.81 -32.12
CA ILE A 49 105.67 31.28 -30.98
C ILE A 49 106.52 32.06 -29.96
N GLU A 50 107.78 31.66 -29.76
CA GLU A 50 108.72 32.32 -28.86
C GLU A 50 108.99 33.78 -29.28
N SER A 51 109.11 34.02 -30.59
CA SER A 51 109.33 35.37 -31.12
C SER A 51 108.09 36.25 -30.97
N VAL A 52 106.89 35.68 -31.15
CA VAL A 52 105.60 36.38 -30.96
C VAL A 52 105.42 36.72 -29.48
N ILE A 53 105.70 35.79 -28.57
CA ILE A 53 105.65 36.03 -27.12
C ILE A 53 106.66 37.10 -26.71
N SER A 54 107.89 37.04 -27.25
CA SER A 54 108.92 38.05 -26.97
C SER A 54 108.45 39.44 -27.42
N LYS A 55 107.88 39.54 -28.62
CA LYS A 55 107.32 40.80 -29.13
C LYS A 55 106.20 41.34 -28.25
N ILE A 56 105.23 40.50 -27.87
CA ILE A 56 104.14 40.88 -26.95
C ILE A 56 104.68 41.33 -25.59
N LYS A 57 105.73 40.67 -25.06
CA LYS A 57 106.38 41.08 -23.80
C LYS A 57 107.11 42.41 -23.91
N THR A 58 107.72 42.67 -25.08
CA THR A 58 108.50 43.89 -25.33
C THR A 58 107.61 45.11 -25.55
N ASP A 59 106.46 44.91 -26.19
CA ASP A 59 105.43 45.96 -26.40
C ASP A 59 104.74 46.40 -25.09
N GLY A 60 105.06 45.75 -23.96
CA GLY A 60 104.65 46.16 -22.62
C GLY A 60 103.23 45.70 -22.25
N PHE A 61 103.05 45.32 -20.99
CA PHE A 61 101.73 45.01 -20.46
C PHE A 61 100.98 46.32 -20.17
N GLU A 62 100.30 46.87 -21.17
CA GLU A 62 99.41 48.02 -20.99
C GLU A 62 98.16 47.57 -20.24
N LEU A 63 98.11 47.84 -18.93
CA LEU A 63 97.01 47.47 -18.04
C LEU A 63 95.64 47.94 -18.57
N GLY A 64 95.62 49.04 -19.32
CA GLY A 64 94.42 49.57 -19.98
C GLY A 64 93.78 48.63 -21.01
N ARG A 65 94.56 47.77 -21.69
CA ARG A 65 94.02 46.83 -22.71
C ARG A 65 93.09 45.78 -22.12
N TYR A 66 93.24 45.46 -20.84
CA TYR A 66 92.41 44.50 -20.12
C TYR A 66 91.36 45.19 -19.24
N LEU A 67 91.72 46.31 -18.62
CA LEU A 67 90.84 46.99 -17.67
C LEU A 67 89.70 47.75 -18.37
N TRP A 68 89.92 48.33 -19.55
CA TRP A 68 88.86 49.02 -20.29
C TRP A 68 87.73 48.09 -20.76
N PRO A 69 88.01 46.93 -21.40
CA PRO A 69 86.98 45.95 -21.72
C PRO A 69 86.21 45.47 -20.48
N LEU A 70 86.88 45.34 -19.33
CA LEU A 70 86.25 44.93 -18.08
C LEU A 70 85.26 45.99 -17.57
N LEU A 71 85.68 47.26 -17.55
CA LEU A 71 84.80 48.37 -17.15
C LEU A 71 83.61 48.49 -18.10
N ILE A 72 83.84 48.45 -19.41
CA ILE A 72 82.75 48.49 -20.42
C ILE A 72 81.81 47.30 -20.23
N ALA A 73 82.32 46.11 -19.88
CA ALA A 73 81.49 44.95 -19.62
C ALA A 73 80.60 45.11 -18.38
N ILE A 74 81.16 45.65 -17.29
CA ILE A 74 80.41 45.94 -16.05
C ILE A 74 79.32 46.99 -16.34
N PHE A 75 79.69 48.11 -16.95
CA PHE A 75 78.73 49.18 -17.30
C PHE A 75 77.68 48.70 -18.31
N GLY A 76 78.10 47.96 -19.33
CA GLY A 76 77.21 47.39 -20.33
C GLY A 76 76.18 46.45 -19.69
N ASN A 77 76.59 45.61 -18.75
CA ASN A 77 75.66 44.72 -18.06
C ASN A 77 74.68 45.45 -17.14
N ILE A 78 75.08 46.60 -16.57
CA ILE A 78 74.17 47.44 -15.78
C ILE A 78 73.21 48.22 -16.70
N LEU A 79 73.69 48.74 -17.83
CA LEU A 79 72.89 49.56 -18.75
C LEU A 79 71.96 48.73 -19.66
N PHE A 80 72.34 47.52 -20.01
CA PHE A 80 71.59 46.67 -20.93
C PHE A 80 70.13 46.39 -20.49
N PRO A 81 69.84 46.09 -19.20
CA PRO A 81 68.47 45.99 -18.72
C PRO A 81 67.63 47.25 -18.94
N PHE A 82 68.22 48.44 -18.82
CA PHE A 82 67.52 49.70 -19.07
C PHE A 82 67.22 49.90 -20.56
N PHE A 83 68.14 49.53 -21.44
CA PHE A 83 67.89 49.54 -22.89
C PHE A 83 66.81 48.53 -23.29
N MET A 84 66.85 47.32 -22.74
CA MET A 84 65.79 46.32 -22.97
C MET A 84 64.43 46.84 -22.48
N TYR A 85 64.38 47.43 -21.29
CA TYR A 85 63.15 48.06 -20.79
C TYR A 85 62.64 49.18 -21.71
N LEU A 86 63.54 50.01 -22.24
CA LEU A 86 63.21 51.10 -23.17
C LEU A 86 62.62 50.57 -24.49
N ILE A 87 63.12 49.43 -24.99
CA ILE A 87 62.63 48.77 -26.21
C ILE A 87 61.30 48.04 -25.93
N ASP A 88 61.18 47.37 -24.78
CA ASP A 88 59.99 46.61 -24.41
C ASP A 88 58.80 47.52 -24.10
N TYR A 89 59.04 48.73 -23.59
CA TYR A 89 57.98 49.69 -23.28
C TYR A 89 57.03 49.97 -24.47
N PRO A 90 57.50 50.45 -25.65
CA PRO A 90 56.64 50.65 -26.81
C PRO A 90 56.08 49.34 -27.39
N LEU A 91 56.84 48.24 -27.35
CA LEU A 91 56.36 46.93 -27.83
C LEU A 91 55.19 46.40 -26.99
N SER A 92 55.26 46.55 -25.67
CA SER A 92 54.21 46.12 -24.74
C SER A 92 52.90 46.89 -24.98
N TRP A 93 52.99 48.18 -25.31
CA TRP A 93 51.83 49.00 -25.64
C TRP A 93 51.16 48.58 -26.97
N ILE A 94 51.97 48.20 -27.97
CA ILE A 94 51.44 47.68 -29.24
C ILE A 94 50.77 46.31 -29.02
N ASN A 95 51.41 45.43 -28.26
CA ASN A 95 50.91 44.08 -27.99
C ASN A 95 49.60 44.11 -27.18
N THR A 96 49.51 44.96 -26.16
CA THR A 96 48.27 45.13 -25.38
C THR A 96 47.11 45.64 -26.25
N LYS A 97 47.36 46.57 -27.17
CA LYS A 97 46.33 47.03 -28.12
C LYS A 97 45.90 45.95 -29.10
N ARG A 98 46.83 45.17 -29.65
CA ARG A 98 46.53 44.06 -30.56
C ARG A 98 45.73 42.96 -29.86
N ASN A 99 46.12 42.61 -28.63
CA ASN A 99 45.44 41.59 -27.84
C ASN A 99 44.04 42.02 -27.43
N LYS A 100 43.84 43.29 -27.07
CA LYS A 100 42.49 43.81 -26.77
C LYS A 100 41.57 43.72 -28.00
N LYS A 101 42.06 44.12 -29.18
CA LYS A 101 41.28 44.03 -30.42
C LYS A 101 40.97 42.58 -30.82
N ALA A 102 41.93 41.66 -30.64
CA ALA A 102 41.69 40.23 -30.89
C ALA A 102 40.63 39.67 -29.92
N SER A 103 40.73 40.00 -28.63
CA SER A 103 39.76 39.56 -27.61
C SER A 103 38.35 40.10 -27.87
N ASP A 104 38.22 41.35 -28.29
CA ASP A 104 36.91 41.95 -28.61
C ASP A 104 36.26 41.27 -29.82
N VAL A 105 37.05 40.87 -30.83
CA VAL A 105 36.57 40.11 -32.00
C VAL A 105 36.15 38.69 -31.61
N GLU A 106 36.92 38.01 -30.77
CA GLU A 106 36.56 36.67 -30.28
C GLU A 106 35.27 36.68 -29.45
N LYS A 107 35.10 37.70 -28.59
CA LYS A 107 33.86 37.88 -27.80
C LYS A 107 32.64 38.11 -28.68
N ALA A 108 32.79 38.94 -29.73
CA ALA A 108 31.70 39.16 -30.69
C ALA A 108 31.32 37.86 -31.41
N LYS A 109 32.33 37.12 -31.89
CA LYS A 109 32.10 35.83 -32.57
C LYS A 109 31.43 34.79 -31.67
N ALA A 110 31.85 34.69 -30.41
CA ALA A 110 31.24 33.78 -29.43
C ALA A 110 29.79 34.17 -29.11
N SER A 111 29.48 35.48 -29.05
CA SER A 111 28.11 35.95 -28.84
C SER A 111 27.18 35.58 -30.00
N ASP A 112 27.65 35.73 -31.23
CA ASP A 112 26.88 35.39 -32.43
C ASP A 112 26.68 33.87 -32.57
N GLU A 113 27.73 33.08 -32.29
CA GLU A 113 27.63 31.63 -32.27
C GLU A 113 26.62 31.14 -31.21
N PHE A 114 26.62 31.73 -30.02
CA PHE A 114 25.64 31.43 -28.98
C PHE A 114 24.20 31.74 -29.42
N LYS A 115 23.96 32.87 -30.10
CA LYS A 115 22.63 33.20 -30.64
C LYS A 115 22.18 32.19 -31.70
N ILE A 116 23.07 31.79 -32.60
CA ILE A 116 22.78 30.78 -33.63
C ILE A 116 22.46 29.43 -32.99
N GLN A 117 23.24 29.01 -32.00
CA GLN A 117 22.96 27.77 -31.26
C GLN A 117 21.61 27.83 -30.55
N ARG A 118 21.28 28.94 -29.89
CA ARG A 118 19.97 29.13 -29.23
C ARG A 118 18.79 29.06 -30.21
N LEU A 119 18.94 29.59 -31.42
CA LEU A 119 17.90 29.48 -32.46
C LEU A 119 17.76 28.03 -32.95
N ARG A 120 18.88 27.32 -33.15
CA ARG A 120 18.86 25.90 -33.55
C ARG A 120 18.27 25.00 -32.47
N THR A 121 18.65 25.19 -31.21
CA THR A 121 18.11 24.42 -30.09
C THR A 121 16.65 24.75 -29.82
N GLY A 122 16.22 26.01 -30.01
CA GLY A 122 14.82 26.40 -29.89
C GLY A 122 13.91 25.77 -30.96
N ALA A 123 14.40 25.61 -32.20
CA ALA A 123 13.65 24.92 -33.26
C ALA A 123 13.56 23.41 -32.99
N LEU A 124 14.68 22.78 -32.58
CA LEU A 124 14.70 21.37 -32.18
C LEU A 124 13.84 21.11 -30.94
N SER A 125 13.77 22.04 -29.99
CA SER A 125 12.92 21.89 -28.81
C SER A 125 11.44 22.00 -29.16
N LEU A 126 11.04 22.83 -30.13
CA LEU A 126 9.65 22.90 -30.58
C LEU A 126 9.20 21.62 -31.28
N GLU A 127 10.02 21.05 -32.14
CA GLU A 127 9.71 19.78 -32.81
C GLU A 127 9.66 18.61 -31.82
N ALA A 128 10.60 18.56 -30.86
CA ALA A 128 10.58 17.58 -29.78
C ALA A 128 9.34 17.74 -28.87
N LEU A 129 8.94 18.98 -28.56
CA LEU A 129 7.73 19.25 -27.79
C LEU A 129 6.47 18.85 -28.57
N GLN A 130 6.42 19.10 -29.87
CA GLN A 130 5.29 18.68 -30.71
C GLN A 130 5.17 17.15 -30.75
N SER A 131 6.30 16.44 -30.94
CA SER A 131 6.33 14.98 -30.90
C SER A 131 5.86 14.41 -29.55
N GLN A 132 6.26 15.05 -28.44
CA GLN A 132 5.75 14.70 -27.11
C GLN A 132 4.25 14.97 -26.95
N ILE A 133 3.75 16.08 -27.49
CA ILE A 133 2.31 16.39 -27.48
C ILE A 133 1.57 15.30 -28.26
N ASP A 134 2.03 14.95 -29.45
CA ASP A 134 1.39 13.94 -30.29
C ASP A 134 1.38 12.56 -29.59
N SER A 135 2.50 12.16 -28.96
CA SER A 135 2.57 10.92 -28.19
C SER A 135 1.64 10.93 -26.98
N LEU A 136 1.62 12.03 -26.21
CA LEU A 136 0.72 12.17 -25.06
C LEU A 136 -0.75 12.18 -25.47
N THR A 137 -1.06 12.73 -26.65
CA THR A 137 -2.42 12.74 -27.19
C THR A 137 -2.84 11.31 -27.55
N LEU A 138 -1.95 10.54 -28.18
CA LEU A 138 -2.17 9.15 -28.52
C LEU A 138 -2.36 8.30 -27.24
N ASP A 139 -1.52 8.48 -26.23
CA ASP A 139 -1.64 7.80 -24.94
C ASP A 139 -2.96 8.14 -24.23
N ASN A 140 -3.37 9.41 -24.24
CA ASN A 140 -4.66 9.82 -23.67
C ASN A 140 -5.84 9.15 -24.39
N THR A 141 -5.77 8.99 -25.73
CA THR A 141 -6.83 8.29 -26.46
C THR A 141 -6.86 6.79 -26.11
N ASP A 142 -5.71 6.14 -25.93
CA ASP A 142 -5.63 4.74 -25.52
C ASP A 142 -6.13 4.54 -24.08
N LEU A 143 -5.71 5.41 -23.16
CA LEU A 143 -6.19 5.42 -21.78
C LEU A 143 -7.70 5.66 -21.71
N SER A 144 -8.24 6.57 -22.51
CA SER A 144 -9.70 6.81 -22.59
C SER A 144 -10.45 5.56 -23.07
N LYS A 145 -9.91 4.83 -24.07
CA LYS A 145 -10.47 3.55 -24.52
C LYS A 145 -10.43 2.49 -23.42
N LYS A 146 -9.30 2.34 -22.74
CA LYS A 146 -9.14 1.41 -21.60
C LYS A 146 -10.10 1.74 -20.46
N LEU A 147 -10.30 3.02 -20.16
CA LEU A 147 -11.21 3.48 -19.11
C LEU A 147 -12.66 3.15 -19.46
N LYS A 148 -13.09 3.39 -20.72
CA LYS A 148 -14.43 2.97 -21.19
C LYS A 148 -14.62 1.45 -21.10
N ALA A 149 -13.61 0.67 -21.49
CA ALA A 149 -13.67 -0.79 -21.38
C ALA A 149 -13.75 -1.26 -19.91
N SER A 150 -13.01 -0.61 -19.01
CA SER A 150 -13.06 -0.88 -17.57
C SER A 150 -14.43 -0.52 -16.97
N ALA A 151 -15.01 0.62 -17.38
CA ALA A 151 -16.34 1.02 -16.93
C ALA A 151 -17.42 0.01 -17.35
N GLY A 152 -17.35 -0.54 -18.57
CA GLY A 152 -18.23 -1.63 -19.01
C GLY A 152 -18.10 -2.89 -18.14
N ARG A 153 -16.87 -3.31 -17.81
CA ARG A 153 -16.64 -4.45 -16.91
C ARG A 153 -17.20 -4.24 -15.50
N ILE A 154 -17.12 -3.02 -14.97
CA ILE A 154 -17.70 -2.68 -13.66
C ILE A 154 -19.22 -2.80 -13.71
N GLU A 155 -19.85 -2.35 -14.79
CA GLU A 155 -21.30 -2.48 -14.96
C GLU A 155 -21.75 -3.94 -15.05
N ASP A 156 -21.01 -4.77 -15.78
CA ASP A 156 -21.27 -6.22 -15.88
C ASP A 156 -21.08 -6.92 -14.53
N ALA A 157 -20.03 -6.58 -13.79
CA ALA A 157 -19.80 -7.09 -12.44
C ALA A 157 -20.92 -6.68 -11.47
N LYS A 158 -21.43 -5.44 -11.59
CA LYS A 158 -22.56 -4.98 -10.79
C LYS A 158 -23.82 -5.80 -11.08
N LYS A 159 -24.14 -6.03 -12.36
CA LYS A 159 -25.28 -6.90 -12.76
C LYS A 159 -25.15 -8.31 -12.20
N TYR A 160 -23.93 -8.87 -12.20
CA TYR A 160 -23.66 -10.17 -11.61
C TYR A 160 -23.87 -10.18 -10.08
N THR A 161 -23.35 -9.17 -9.37
CA THR A 161 -23.55 -9.01 -7.92
C THR A 161 -25.02 -8.86 -7.56
N ASP A 162 -25.78 -8.05 -8.31
CA ASP A 162 -27.21 -7.86 -8.09
C ASP A 162 -27.98 -9.19 -8.28
N LYS A 163 -27.62 -9.97 -9.31
CA LYS A 163 -28.17 -11.31 -9.51
C LYS A 163 -27.85 -12.25 -8.33
N MET A 164 -26.61 -12.23 -7.84
CA MET A 164 -26.18 -13.09 -6.75
C MET A 164 -26.81 -12.70 -5.41
N ASN A 165 -27.07 -11.40 -5.18
CA ASN A 165 -27.81 -10.92 -4.01
C ASN A 165 -29.27 -11.38 -4.03
N LEU A 166 -29.93 -11.38 -5.20
CA LEU A 166 -31.27 -11.94 -5.35
C LEU A 166 -31.30 -13.45 -5.02
N GLU A 167 -30.29 -14.19 -5.47
CA GLU A 167 -30.14 -15.61 -5.17
C GLU A 167 -29.87 -15.87 -3.67
N ILE A 168 -29.04 -15.04 -3.02
CA ILE A 168 -28.83 -15.10 -1.56
C ILE A 168 -30.14 -14.83 -0.82
N GLU A 169 -30.94 -13.87 -1.26
CA GLU A 169 -32.22 -13.55 -0.62
C GLU A 169 -33.23 -14.70 -0.76
N ASP A 170 -33.30 -15.33 -1.94
CA ASP A 170 -34.13 -16.52 -2.17
C ASP A 170 -33.65 -17.71 -1.32
N LEU A 171 -32.32 -17.92 -1.21
CA LEU A 171 -31.73 -18.92 -0.34
C LEU A 171 -31.99 -18.64 1.13
N LYS A 172 -31.94 -17.38 1.58
CA LYS A 172 -32.32 -16.99 2.95
C LYS A 172 -33.79 -17.21 3.22
N GLN A 173 -34.67 -16.91 2.27
CA GLN A 173 -36.10 -17.22 2.40
C GLN A 173 -36.34 -18.72 2.47
N THR A 174 -35.61 -19.50 1.68
CA THR A 174 -35.65 -20.96 1.70
C THR A 174 -35.09 -21.52 3.01
N GLN A 175 -33.95 -21.03 3.47
CA GLN A 175 -33.37 -21.36 4.77
C GLN A 175 -34.33 -20.99 5.89
N ASN A 176 -34.94 -19.81 5.84
CA ASN A 176 -35.95 -19.39 6.79
C ASN A 176 -37.15 -20.32 6.77
N LYS A 177 -37.63 -20.79 5.61
CA LYS A 177 -38.66 -21.84 5.56
C LYS A 177 -38.20 -23.12 6.28
N PHE A 178 -36.94 -23.52 6.14
CA PHE A 178 -36.38 -24.67 6.85
C PHE A 178 -36.19 -24.44 8.36
N THR A 179 -35.73 -23.26 8.78
CA THR A 179 -35.50 -22.90 10.19
C THR A 179 -36.78 -22.48 10.92
N THR A 180 -37.82 -22.06 10.20
CA THR A 180 -39.18 -21.85 10.74
C THR A 180 -39.95 -23.15 10.94
N THR A 181 -39.41 -24.30 10.54
CA THR A 181 -39.84 -25.59 11.09
C THR A 181 -39.28 -25.70 12.50
N ILE A 182 -39.93 -25.00 13.44
CA ILE A 182 -39.53 -24.95 14.85
C ILE A 182 -40.02 -26.23 15.50
N GLY A 183 -39.17 -27.23 15.39
CA GLY A 183 -39.10 -28.38 16.25
C GLY A 183 -37.63 -28.79 16.25
N PHE A 184 -37.07 -29.07 17.42
CA PHE A 184 -35.87 -29.89 17.42
C PHE A 184 -36.21 -31.19 16.68
N TYR A 185 -35.28 -31.73 15.90
CA TYR A 185 -35.47 -33.07 15.33
C TYR A 185 -35.65 -34.12 16.45
N ASP A 186 -35.26 -33.78 17.69
CA ASP A 186 -35.47 -34.54 18.91
C ASP A 186 -36.16 -33.69 19.99
N LEU A 187 -37.40 -34.04 20.33
CA LEU A 187 -38.18 -33.39 21.40
C LEU A 187 -37.47 -33.47 22.76
N ALA A 188 -36.67 -34.51 23.02
CA ALA A 188 -35.92 -34.61 24.26
C ALA A 188 -34.87 -33.49 24.37
N GLU A 189 -34.24 -33.11 23.26
CA GLU A 189 -33.28 -32.01 23.21
C GLU A 189 -33.98 -30.65 23.46
N GLU A 190 -35.16 -30.45 22.88
CA GLU A 190 -36.00 -29.26 23.11
C GLU A 190 -36.29 -29.05 24.58
N ILE A 191 -36.73 -30.12 25.25
CA ILE A 191 -37.15 -30.06 26.65
C ILE A 191 -35.94 -29.90 27.56
N ASN A 192 -34.84 -30.60 27.28
CA ASN A 192 -33.59 -30.39 28.00
C ASN A 192 -33.11 -28.93 27.88
N SER A 193 -33.30 -28.29 26.72
CA SER A 193 -32.98 -26.87 26.52
C SER A 193 -33.87 -25.96 27.39
N PHE A 194 -35.17 -26.24 27.46
CA PHE A 194 -36.11 -25.51 28.31
C PHE A 194 -35.79 -25.67 29.80
N GLU A 195 -35.55 -26.91 30.26
CA GLU A 195 -35.16 -27.22 31.63
C GLU A 195 -33.86 -26.51 32.02
N ASN A 196 -32.83 -26.58 31.17
CA ASN A 196 -31.55 -25.92 31.42
C ASN A 196 -31.72 -24.40 31.52
N THR A 197 -32.56 -23.81 30.68
CA THR A 197 -32.82 -22.36 30.73
C THR A 197 -33.58 -21.96 31.99
N LEU A 198 -34.54 -22.79 32.41
CA LEU A 198 -35.28 -22.58 33.64
C LEU A 198 -34.36 -22.66 34.86
N ILE A 199 -33.52 -23.70 34.95
CA ILE A 199 -32.51 -23.86 36.00
C ILE A 199 -31.55 -22.67 36.02
N ALA A 200 -31.06 -22.22 34.86
CA ALA A 200 -30.19 -21.05 34.76
C ALA A 200 -30.86 -19.76 35.25
N SER A 201 -32.17 -19.63 35.05
CA SER A 201 -32.95 -18.49 35.53
C SER A 201 -33.18 -18.55 37.04
N LEU A 202 -33.53 -19.73 37.57
CA LEU A 202 -33.70 -19.98 39.00
C LEU A 202 -32.41 -19.74 39.78
N ASN A 203 -31.26 -20.14 39.24
CA ASN A 203 -29.94 -19.89 39.84
C ASN A 203 -29.60 -18.39 39.93
N LYS A 204 -30.26 -17.54 39.13
CA LYS A 204 -30.13 -16.08 39.19
C LYS A 204 -31.19 -15.43 40.08
N GLY A 205 -31.98 -16.21 40.81
CA GLY A 205 -33.04 -15.73 41.69
C GLY A 205 -34.32 -15.31 40.98
N ILE A 206 -34.47 -15.60 39.68
CA ILE A 206 -35.67 -15.29 38.91
C ILE A 206 -36.64 -16.45 39.08
N ASN A 207 -37.83 -16.19 39.60
CA ASN A 207 -38.81 -17.25 39.81
C ASN A 207 -39.55 -17.62 38.50
N GLN A 208 -40.16 -18.79 38.46
CA GLN A 208 -40.83 -19.30 37.25
C GLN A 208 -42.01 -18.43 36.82
N GLU A 209 -42.76 -17.90 37.79
CA GLU A 209 -43.94 -17.04 37.59
C GLU A 209 -43.56 -15.68 36.97
N GLU A 210 -42.41 -15.11 37.36
CA GLU A 210 -41.84 -13.89 36.78
C GLU A 210 -41.49 -14.08 35.30
N ILE A 211 -40.89 -15.22 34.94
CA ILE A 211 -40.55 -15.54 33.56
C ILE A 211 -41.82 -15.72 32.73
N LEU A 212 -42.81 -16.45 33.27
CA LEU A 212 -44.07 -16.66 32.59
C LEU A 212 -44.81 -15.34 32.36
N ASN A 213 -44.97 -14.52 33.39
CA ASN A 213 -45.63 -13.22 33.30
C ASN A 213 -44.94 -12.29 32.28
N LEU A 214 -43.61 -12.34 32.20
CA LEU A 214 -42.84 -11.60 31.20
C LEU A 214 -43.15 -12.09 29.77
N LEU A 215 -43.16 -13.40 29.56
CA LEU A 215 -43.45 -13.99 28.25
C LEU A 215 -44.91 -13.75 27.83
N GLU A 216 -45.87 -13.91 28.74
CA GLU A 216 -47.30 -13.65 28.49
C GLU A 216 -47.52 -12.18 28.12
N ARG A 217 -46.91 -11.25 28.87
CA ARG A 217 -46.98 -9.83 28.57
C ARG A 217 -46.39 -9.51 27.20
N LEU A 218 -45.26 -10.11 26.84
CA LEU A 218 -44.65 -9.94 25.51
C LEU A 218 -45.50 -10.53 24.39
N PHE A 219 -46.16 -11.64 24.67
CA PHE A 219 -47.03 -12.32 23.73
C PHE A 219 -48.30 -11.51 23.44
N GLU A 220 -48.92 -10.94 24.47
CA GLU A 220 -50.08 -10.05 24.33
C GLU A 220 -49.74 -8.73 23.62
N GLN A 221 -48.51 -8.23 23.79
CA GLN A 221 -48.05 -6.93 23.28
C GLN A 221 -47.40 -6.99 21.88
N GLU A 222 -47.52 -8.12 21.17
CA GLU A 222 -46.82 -8.54 19.92
C GLU A 222 -46.51 -7.47 18.84
N LYS A 223 -47.21 -6.32 18.82
CA LYS A 223 -47.04 -5.24 17.84
C LYS A 223 -46.44 -3.92 18.39
N ASP A 224 -46.42 -3.72 19.71
CA ASP A 224 -46.13 -2.40 20.33
C ASP A 224 -45.09 -2.43 21.47
N SER A 225 -44.45 -3.57 21.73
CA SER A 225 -43.46 -3.75 22.81
C SER A 225 -42.14 -3.01 22.53
N LYS A 226 -42.07 -1.75 22.98
CA LYS A 226 -40.83 -0.96 23.01
C LYS A 226 -39.85 -1.54 24.03
N LYS A 227 -38.59 -1.73 23.63
CA LYS A 227 -37.54 -2.29 24.52
C LYS A 227 -37.40 -1.57 25.86
N SER A 228 -37.50 -0.25 25.86
CA SER A 228 -37.39 0.57 27.08
C SER A 228 -38.43 0.24 28.17
N SER A 229 -39.49 -0.49 27.85
CA SER A 229 -40.52 -0.87 28.82
C SER A 229 -40.31 -2.26 29.44
N ILE A 230 -39.41 -3.06 28.89
CA ILE A 230 -39.26 -4.50 29.20
C ILE A 230 -37.82 -4.89 29.54
N SER A 231 -36.81 -4.13 29.09
CA SER A 231 -35.39 -4.47 29.32
C SER A 231 -35.00 -4.59 30.79
N ASP A 232 -35.72 -3.90 31.67
CA ASP A 232 -35.42 -3.84 33.10
C ASP A 232 -36.11 -4.96 33.89
N MET A 233 -36.91 -5.79 33.23
CA MET A 233 -37.59 -6.91 33.88
C MET A 233 -36.62 -8.06 34.16
N ASN A 234 -36.75 -8.65 35.34
CA ASN A 234 -35.99 -9.84 35.73
C ASN A 234 -36.19 -10.96 34.70
N GLY A 235 -35.08 -11.57 34.26
CA GLY A 235 -35.09 -12.65 33.28
C GLY A 235 -35.02 -12.23 31.82
N TYR A 236 -35.21 -10.94 31.49
CA TYR A 236 -35.12 -10.45 30.11
C TYR A 236 -33.85 -10.92 29.39
N HIS A 237 -32.68 -10.67 29.99
CA HIS A 237 -31.41 -11.07 29.40
C HIS A 237 -31.26 -12.58 29.22
N VAL A 238 -31.84 -13.39 30.11
CA VAL A 238 -31.78 -14.86 30.00
C VAL A 238 -32.61 -15.32 28.80
N LEU A 239 -33.79 -14.73 28.61
CA LEU A 239 -34.67 -15.04 27.49
C LEU A 239 -34.09 -14.61 26.13
N VAL A 240 -33.39 -13.46 26.08
CA VAL A 240 -32.67 -13.02 24.87
C VAL A 240 -31.49 -13.94 24.54
N ILE A 241 -30.66 -14.29 25.54
CA ILE A 241 -29.50 -15.18 25.34
C ILE A 241 -29.94 -16.55 24.80
N ASN A 242 -31.06 -17.09 25.31
CA ASN A 242 -31.59 -18.38 24.88
C ASN A 242 -32.52 -18.28 23.67
N LYS A 243 -32.58 -17.11 23.00
CA LYS A 243 -33.38 -16.87 21.79
C LYS A 243 -34.88 -17.13 21.96
N PHE A 244 -35.42 -17.05 23.17
CA PHE A 244 -36.87 -17.04 23.41
C PHE A 244 -37.50 -15.69 23.06
N ILE A 245 -36.67 -14.64 23.02
CA ILE A 245 -37.04 -13.30 22.63
C ILE A 245 -36.07 -12.82 21.55
N GLU A 246 -36.60 -12.19 20.52
CA GLU A 246 -35.83 -11.55 19.45
C GLU A 246 -35.93 -10.03 19.56
N GLU A 247 -34.78 -9.37 19.44
CA GLU A 247 -34.70 -7.91 19.31
C GLU A 247 -34.57 -7.54 17.83
N SER A 248 -35.44 -6.64 17.35
CA SER A 248 -35.37 -6.13 15.98
C SER A 248 -35.50 -4.61 15.97
N THR A 249 -34.86 -3.95 15.01
CA THR A 249 -34.96 -2.49 14.87
C THR A 249 -35.88 -2.17 13.71
N HIS A 250 -36.99 -1.50 13.98
CA HIS A 250 -37.93 -1.01 12.96
C HIS A 250 -38.06 0.50 13.10
N GLU A 251 -37.76 1.24 12.03
CA GLU A 251 -37.81 2.72 12.01
C GLU A 251 -36.98 3.40 13.12
N GLY A 252 -35.83 2.80 13.49
CA GLY A 252 -34.96 3.32 14.55
C GLY A 252 -35.46 3.04 15.97
N VAL A 253 -36.59 2.34 16.12
CA VAL A 253 -37.11 1.88 17.41
C VAL A 253 -36.79 0.40 17.59
N LEU A 254 -36.19 0.07 18.73
CA LEU A 254 -35.90 -1.30 19.11
C LEU A 254 -37.18 -1.98 19.62
N GLN A 255 -37.69 -2.90 18.82
CA GLN A 255 -38.87 -3.72 19.09
C GLN A 255 -38.44 -5.09 19.62
N ILE A 256 -39.26 -5.61 20.52
CA ILE A 256 -39.07 -6.93 21.10
C ILE A 256 -40.22 -7.82 20.67
N LYS A 257 -39.91 -9.00 20.14
CA LYS A 257 -40.91 -10.02 19.81
C LYS A 257 -40.53 -11.33 20.48
N ILE A 258 -41.52 -12.05 20.99
CA ILE A 258 -41.32 -13.43 21.43
C ILE A 258 -41.04 -14.30 20.20
N SER A 259 -39.92 -15.02 20.24
CA SER A 259 -39.58 -15.95 19.18
C SER A 259 -40.53 -17.16 19.26
N PRO A 260 -40.65 -17.97 18.20
CA PRO A 260 -41.60 -19.05 18.27
C PRO A 260 -41.19 -20.19 19.20
N ILE A 261 -39.88 -20.37 19.42
CA ILE A 261 -39.39 -21.23 20.50
C ILE A 261 -39.69 -20.64 21.89
N GLY A 262 -39.69 -19.31 22.02
CA GLY A 262 -40.15 -18.62 23.22
C GLY A 262 -41.64 -18.85 23.52
N ILE A 263 -42.48 -18.91 22.48
CA ILE A 263 -43.90 -19.24 22.63
C ILE A 263 -44.06 -20.68 23.13
N LYS A 264 -43.30 -21.64 22.57
CA LYS A 264 -43.30 -23.03 23.07
C LYS A 264 -42.82 -23.12 24.51
N PHE A 265 -41.74 -22.41 24.85
CA PHE A 265 -41.22 -22.33 26.22
C PHE A 265 -42.24 -21.71 27.18
N MET A 266 -42.95 -20.65 26.77
CA MET A 266 -44.02 -20.02 27.54
C MET A 266 -45.13 -21.02 27.89
N TYR A 267 -45.61 -21.79 26.91
CA TYR A 267 -46.66 -22.79 27.16
C TYR A 267 -46.17 -23.98 27.98
N TRP A 268 -44.95 -24.45 27.74
CA TRP A 268 -44.31 -25.47 28.56
C TRP A 268 -44.18 -25.00 30.02
N LEU A 269 -43.71 -23.77 30.22
CA LEU A 269 -43.56 -23.15 31.53
C LEU A 269 -44.93 -22.91 32.21
N SER A 270 -45.93 -22.49 31.45
CA SER A 270 -47.33 -22.39 31.90
C SER A 270 -47.80 -23.76 32.41
N GLY A 271 -47.55 -24.84 31.68
CA GLY A 271 -47.85 -26.21 32.12
C GLY A 271 -47.17 -26.64 33.43
N ILE A 272 -45.96 -26.15 33.70
CA ILE A 272 -45.19 -26.45 34.93
C ILE A 272 -45.68 -25.61 36.12
N THR A 273 -45.89 -24.32 35.89
CA THR A 273 -46.27 -23.34 36.93
C THR A 273 -47.70 -23.52 37.39
N ASN A 274 -48.60 -23.97 36.51
CA ASN A 274 -50.01 -24.15 36.83
C ASN A 274 -50.29 -25.51 37.51
N LYS A 275 -51.08 -25.50 38.58
CA LYS A 275 -51.65 -26.68 39.26
C LYS A 275 -52.71 -27.43 38.39
N VAL A 276 -52.59 -27.45 37.07
CA VAL A 276 -53.61 -28.02 36.18
C VAL A 276 -53.26 -29.48 35.89
N ILE A 277 -53.68 -30.37 36.78
CA ILE A 277 -53.57 -31.83 36.60
C ILE A 277 -54.60 -32.37 35.58
N ASN A 278 -55.54 -31.56 35.11
CA ASN A 278 -56.55 -31.97 34.12
C ASN A 278 -56.82 -30.85 33.12
N ILE A 279 -55.91 -30.62 32.18
CA ILE A 279 -56.28 -29.87 30.96
C ILE A 279 -57.28 -30.75 30.23
N GLU A 280 -58.53 -30.32 30.16
CA GLU A 280 -59.54 -31.03 29.38
C GLU A 280 -59.10 -31.04 27.90
N ASP A 281 -59.41 -32.11 27.16
CA ASP A 281 -59.00 -32.24 25.75
C ASP A 281 -59.46 -31.03 24.90
N LYS A 282 -60.49 -30.29 25.33
CA LYS A 282 -60.97 -29.05 24.71
C LYS A 282 -59.97 -27.89 24.83
N GLU A 283 -59.42 -27.64 26.01
CA GLU A 283 -58.45 -26.56 26.25
C GLU A 283 -57.15 -26.82 25.48
N LEU A 284 -56.74 -28.10 25.42
CA LEU A 284 -55.61 -28.54 24.61
C LEU A 284 -55.83 -28.21 23.12
N ILE A 285 -57.00 -28.55 22.58
CA ILE A 285 -57.35 -28.25 21.18
C ILE A 285 -57.36 -26.75 20.92
N GLU A 286 -57.91 -25.93 21.82
CA GLU A 286 -57.92 -24.46 21.67
C GLU A 286 -56.50 -23.88 21.63
N LEU A 287 -55.61 -24.35 22.51
CA LEU A 287 -54.19 -23.99 22.53
C LEU A 287 -53.49 -24.36 21.21
N TYR A 288 -53.59 -25.61 20.78
CA TYR A 288 -52.93 -26.07 19.57
C TYR A 288 -53.48 -25.37 18.32
N ASN A 289 -54.78 -25.09 18.25
CA ASN A 289 -55.35 -24.26 17.18
C ASN A 289 -54.79 -22.84 17.18
N HIS A 290 -54.54 -22.25 18.36
CA HIS A 290 -53.91 -20.95 18.46
C HIS A 290 -52.47 -20.98 17.92
N LEU A 291 -51.69 -21.99 18.31
CA LEU A 291 -50.33 -22.22 17.83
C LEU A 291 -50.28 -22.50 16.33
N ASP A 292 -51.24 -23.24 15.78
CA ASP A 292 -51.33 -23.57 14.36
C ASP A 292 -51.58 -22.32 13.50
N ARG A 293 -52.52 -21.45 13.92
CA ARG A 293 -52.77 -20.16 13.26
C ARG A 293 -51.55 -19.25 13.23
N LYS A 294 -50.65 -19.42 14.20
CA LYS A 294 -49.37 -18.71 14.29
C LYS A 294 -48.25 -19.41 13.53
N GLY A 295 -48.50 -20.59 12.96
CA GLY A 295 -47.54 -21.37 12.18
C GLY A 295 -46.52 -22.12 13.03
N LEU A 296 -46.80 -22.35 14.31
CA LEU A 296 -45.81 -22.79 15.30
C LEU A 296 -45.80 -24.29 15.56
N LEU A 297 -46.79 -24.99 15.01
CA LEU A 297 -46.86 -26.43 15.12
C LEU A 297 -45.91 -27.08 14.12
N ASN A 298 -45.15 -28.06 14.57
CA ASN A 298 -44.39 -28.97 13.71
C ASN A 298 -45.34 -29.97 13.03
N ASP A 299 -44.81 -30.74 12.08
CA ASP A 299 -45.60 -31.68 11.27
C ASP A 299 -46.34 -32.71 12.15
N PHE A 300 -45.73 -33.19 13.24
CA PHE A 300 -46.39 -34.11 14.18
C PHE A 300 -47.53 -33.45 14.95
N GLU A 301 -47.30 -32.26 15.51
CA GLU A 301 -48.29 -31.54 16.32
C GLU A 301 -49.53 -31.19 15.50
N ARG A 302 -49.36 -30.79 14.23
CA ARG A 302 -50.49 -30.54 13.30
C ARG A 302 -51.27 -31.82 13.02
N LEU A 303 -50.57 -32.91 12.69
CA LEU A 303 -51.22 -34.21 12.46
C LEU A 303 -51.94 -34.71 13.71
N ALA A 304 -51.32 -34.56 14.87
CA ALA A 304 -51.90 -34.96 16.15
C ALA A 304 -53.13 -34.14 16.51
N LEU A 305 -53.12 -32.82 16.25
CA LEU A 305 -54.27 -31.93 16.39
C LEU A 305 -55.40 -32.33 15.43
N GLN A 306 -55.08 -32.60 14.17
CA GLN A 306 -56.04 -33.03 13.16
C GLN A 306 -56.68 -34.38 13.54
N ILE A 307 -55.88 -35.34 13.99
CA ILE A 307 -56.39 -36.62 14.54
C ILE A 307 -57.30 -36.37 15.75
N LYS A 308 -56.90 -35.50 16.68
CA LYS A 308 -57.66 -35.22 17.90
C LYS A 308 -58.99 -34.52 17.64
N THR A 309 -59.04 -33.67 16.64
CA THR A 309 -60.26 -32.97 16.19
C THR A 309 -61.13 -33.85 15.29
N GLY A 310 -60.71 -35.09 15.00
CA GLY A 310 -61.44 -36.04 14.16
C GLY A 310 -61.28 -35.78 12.66
N GLY A 311 -60.30 -34.97 12.26
CA GLY A 311 -59.94 -34.74 10.87
C GLY A 311 -59.33 -35.98 10.22
N SER A 312 -59.70 -36.23 8.98
CA SER A 312 -59.11 -37.28 8.15
C SER A 312 -57.76 -36.83 7.58
N LEU A 313 -56.81 -37.76 7.44
CA LEU A 313 -55.46 -37.51 6.92
C LEU A 313 -55.30 -38.06 5.50
N SER A 314 -54.56 -37.37 4.65
CA SER A 314 -54.13 -37.89 3.36
C SER A 314 -52.91 -38.79 3.53
N LYS A 315 -52.81 -39.85 2.71
CA LYS A 315 -51.61 -40.72 2.67
C LYS A 315 -50.35 -39.96 2.25
N THR A 316 -50.49 -38.77 1.65
CA THR A 316 -49.39 -37.90 1.24
C THR A 316 -48.99 -36.90 2.32
N ASP A 317 -49.68 -36.87 3.46
CA ASP A 317 -49.33 -35.94 4.53
C ASP A 317 -47.93 -36.23 5.07
N LYS A 318 -47.12 -35.18 5.13
CA LYS A 318 -45.69 -35.25 5.43
C LYS A 318 -45.49 -35.79 6.86
N GLY A 319 -44.60 -36.78 7.00
CA GLY A 319 -44.26 -37.40 8.29
C GLY A 319 -45.19 -38.53 8.74
N LEU A 320 -46.32 -38.79 8.05
CA LEU A 320 -47.29 -39.82 8.45
C LEU A 320 -46.67 -41.23 8.59
N ASN A 321 -45.86 -41.63 7.61
CA ASN A 321 -45.17 -42.93 7.61
C ASN A 321 -44.14 -43.02 8.74
N GLU A 322 -43.47 -41.90 9.03
CA GLU A 322 -42.47 -41.81 10.10
C GLU A 322 -43.15 -41.91 11.47
N PHE A 323 -44.17 -41.10 11.75
CA PHE A 323 -44.88 -41.14 13.04
C PHE A 323 -45.59 -42.46 13.30
N THR A 324 -46.02 -43.14 12.24
CA THR A 324 -46.56 -44.50 12.33
C THR A 324 -45.44 -45.50 12.65
N SER A 325 -44.26 -45.40 12.03
CA SER A 325 -43.16 -46.33 12.23
C SER A 325 -42.53 -46.23 13.62
N ILE A 326 -42.51 -45.04 14.22
CA ILE A 326 -42.06 -44.82 15.60
C ILE A 326 -43.18 -45.00 16.65
N GLY A 327 -44.38 -45.42 16.23
CA GLY A 327 -45.47 -45.81 17.13
C GLY A 327 -46.21 -44.67 17.81
N LEU A 328 -46.12 -43.43 17.32
CA LEU A 328 -46.86 -42.28 17.87
C LEU A 328 -48.31 -42.24 17.40
N ILE A 329 -48.57 -42.69 16.18
CA ILE A 329 -49.91 -42.79 15.62
C ILE A 329 -50.16 -44.21 15.12
N LYS A 330 -51.42 -44.65 15.19
CA LYS A 330 -51.85 -45.95 14.67
C LYS A 330 -52.95 -45.73 13.65
N PHE A 331 -52.87 -46.45 12.54
CA PHE A 331 -53.93 -46.46 11.54
C PHE A 331 -55.21 -47.07 12.15
N ARG A 332 -56.36 -46.41 11.92
CA ARG A 332 -57.68 -46.88 12.37
C ARG A 332 -58.48 -47.43 11.20
N SER A 333 -58.69 -46.63 10.15
CA SER A 333 -59.51 -47.02 9.00
C SER A 333 -59.18 -46.20 7.76
N HIS A 334 -59.55 -46.70 6.58
CA HIS A 334 -59.42 -46.00 5.30
C HIS A 334 -60.81 -45.83 4.70
N SER A 335 -61.13 -44.61 4.29
CA SER A 335 -62.33 -44.30 3.54
C SER A 335 -62.05 -44.50 2.05
N GLN A 336 -62.86 -45.34 1.40
CA GLN A 336 -62.73 -45.63 -0.04
C GLN A 336 -63.28 -44.50 -0.92
N PHE A 337 -64.06 -43.58 -0.36
CA PHE A 337 -64.77 -42.55 -1.13
C PHE A 337 -63.93 -41.30 -1.42
N ASP A 338 -63.04 -40.94 -0.51
CA ASP A 338 -62.23 -39.71 -0.54
C ASP A 338 -60.73 -40.01 -0.40
N GLU A 339 -60.36 -41.29 -0.45
CA GLU A 339 -59.00 -41.82 -0.23
C GLU A 339 -58.35 -41.39 1.10
N SER A 340 -59.15 -40.90 2.05
CA SER A 340 -58.65 -40.43 3.34
C SER A 340 -58.44 -41.58 4.32
N ALA A 341 -57.53 -41.40 5.27
CA ALA A 341 -57.24 -42.37 6.31
C ALA A 341 -57.42 -41.74 7.69
N ASN A 342 -58.12 -42.47 8.56
CA ASN A 342 -58.30 -42.11 9.95
C ASN A 342 -57.19 -42.76 10.77
N TYR A 343 -56.60 -41.98 11.65
CA TYR A 343 -55.57 -42.41 12.58
C TYR A 343 -56.02 -42.14 14.00
N ASP A 344 -55.41 -42.85 14.94
CA ASP A 344 -55.51 -42.59 16.36
C ASP A 344 -54.14 -42.23 16.90
N LEU A 345 -54.10 -41.31 17.86
CA LEU A 345 -52.92 -41.17 18.71
C LEU A 345 -52.78 -42.44 19.56
N THR A 346 -51.58 -43.01 19.58
CA THR A 346 -51.27 -44.05 20.57
C THR A 346 -51.15 -43.42 21.96
N THR A 347 -51.06 -44.23 23.02
CA THR A 347 -50.78 -43.71 24.36
C THR A 347 -49.49 -42.90 24.38
N GLN A 348 -48.48 -43.29 23.59
CA GLN A 348 -47.20 -42.58 23.46
C GLN A 348 -47.37 -41.26 22.70
N GLY A 349 -48.07 -41.25 21.56
CA GLY A 349 -48.33 -40.01 20.82
C GLY A 349 -49.22 -39.03 21.59
N LEU A 350 -50.22 -39.54 22.31
CA LEU A 350 -51.04 -38.73 23.20
C LEU A 350 -50.23 -38.21 24.38
N PHE A 351 -49.36 -39.04 24.97
CA PHE A 351 -48.46 -38.61 26.01
C PHE A 351 -47.53 -37.52 25.48
N LEU A 352 -46.90 -37.69 24.31
CA LEU A 352 -46.04 -36.69 23.67
C LEU A 352 -46.77 -35.35 23.46
N LEU A 353 -47.98 -35.41 22.89
CA LEU A 353 -48.84 -34.24 22.67
C LEU A 353 -49.21 -33.53 23.99
N LYS A 354 -49.52 -34.29 25.04
CA LYS A 354 -49.81 -33.77 26.38
C LYS A 354 -48.54 -33.34 27.12
N TYR A 355 -47.40 -33.95 26.84
CA TYR A 355 -46.11 -33.72 27.50
C TYR A 355 -45.49 -32.40 27.07
N ILE A 356 -45.68 -32.01 25.80
CA ILE A 356 -45.43 -30.64 25.30
C ILE A 356 -46.18 -29.60 26.14
N THR A 357 -47.34 -29.96 26.70
CA THR A 357 -48.14 -29.07 27.55
C THR A 357 -47.96 -29.25 29.06
N LEU A 358 -47.27 -30.28 29.56
CA LEU A 358 -47.42 -30.68 30.98
C LEU A 358 -46.18 -31.16 31.74
N LYS A 359 -44.96 -31.23 31.19
CA LYS A 359 -43.93 -31.89 32.00
C LYS A 359 -43.30 -31.04 33.11
N ARG A 360 -43.85 -31.26 34.30
CA ARG A 360 -43.29 -31.14 35.67
C ARG A 360 -41.92 -31.75 35.88
#